data_AF-A0A0D3DGP1-F1
#
_entry.id   AF-A0A0D3DGP1-F1
#
_cell.length_a   1.000
_cell.length_b   1.000
_cell.length_c   1.000
_cell.angle_alpha   90.00
_cell.angle_beta   90.00
_cell.angle_gamma   90.00
#
_symmetry.space_group_name_H-M   'P 1'
#
loop_
_entity.id
_entity.type
_entity.pdbx_description
1 polymer ?
#
loop_
_entity_poly.entity_id
_entity_poly.type
_entity_poly.pdbx_seq_one_letter_code
_entity_poly.pdbx_strand_id
1 'polypeptide(L)'
;MRCYITCNFIPLEHLWLYSYQITPLVKKGVYRGPTSIDFVYKCPHAVSIYAIEVVDRETIALVKSTHGTELGDKGYFRVSLDTMLVEVPYKGKNAHRDFAQPCSLLSRFCFPKLPPREV
;
A
#
# COMPACT_ATOMS: atom_id res chain seq x y z
N MET A 1 3.50 11.12 -9.20
CA MET A 1 2.10 11.00 -8.71
C MET A 1 2.15 10.61 -7.24
N ARG A 2 1.37 11.24 -6.35
CA ARG A 2 1.25 10.80 -4.95
C ARG A 2 -0.06 10.03 -4.78
N CYS A 3 -0.01 8.87 -4.16
CA CYS A 3 -1.17 8.04 -3.88
C CYS A 3 -1.11 7.55 -2.44
N TYR A 4 -2.26 7.19 -1.87
CA TYR A 4 -2.30 6.63 -0.53
C TYR A 4 -2.44 5.12 -0.67
N ILE A 5 -1.52 4.40 -0.04
CA ILE A 5 -1.74 3.02 0.32
C ILE A 5 -2.72 3.04 1.49
N THR A 6 -3.87 2.42 1.33
CA THR A 6 -4.83 2.21 2.42
C THR A 6 -4.36 1.02 3.26
N CYS A 7 -3.21 1.14 3.92
CA CYS A 7 -2.66 0.10 4.77
C CYS A 7 -1.42 0.54 5.56
N ASN A 8 -1.55 0.51 6.88
CA ASN A 8 -0.60 -0.13 7.79
C ASN A 8 -1.41 -1.19 8.54
N PHE A 9 -1.67 -2.33 7.90
CA PHE A 9 -2.27 -3.49 8.55
C PHE A 9 -1.15 -4.20 9.31
N ILE A 10 -1.29 -4.36 10.64
CA ILE A 10 -0.25 -4.91 11.52
C ILE A 10 -0.84 -6.08 12.32
N PRO A 11 -0.18 -7.26 12.35
CA PRO A 11 -0.35 -8.28 13.39
C PRO A 11 -0.16 -7.68 14.78
N LEU A 12 -0.85 -8.22 15.78
CA LEU A 12 -1.20 -7.54 17.03
C LEU A 12 -0.05 -7.03 17.93
N GLU A 13 1.24 -7.15 17.57
CA GLU A 13 2.32 -7.02 18.57
C GLU A 13 3.34 -5.89 18.42
N HIS A 14 3.75 -5.35 17.26
CA HIS A 14 4.86 -4.35 17.25
C HIS A 14 4.73 -3.25 16.19
N LEU A 15 5.09 -2.00 16.51
CA LEU A 15 4.94 -0.84 15.61
C LEU A 15 6.23 -0.45 14.86
N TRP A 16 7.41 -0.83 15.36
CA TRP A 16 8.71 -0.43 14.81
C TRP A 16 9.44 -1.52 14.00
N LEU A 17 8.93 -2.75 14.03
CA LEU A 17 9.52 -3.91 13.34
C LEU A 17 8.92 -4.17 11.94
N TYR A 18 8.03 -3.30 11.44
CA TYR A 18 7.18 -3.63 10.29
C TYR A 18 7.61 -3.08 8.93
N SER A 19 8.44 -2.05 8.87
CA SER A 19 9.29 -1.86 7.69
C SER A 19 10.13 -3.13 7.45
N TYR A 20 10.50 -3.84 8.52
CA TYR A 20 11.26 -5.10 8.55
C TYR A 20 10.46 -6.39 8.27
N GLN A 21 9.13 -6.43 8.46
CA GLN A 21 8.28 -7.58 8.08
C GLN A 21 7.58 -7.42 6.73
N ILE A 22 7.34 -6.18 6.29
CA ILE A 22 6.99 -5.89 4.89
C ILE A 22 8.20 -6.20 3.98
N THR A 23 9.43 -5.92 4.42
CA THR A 23 10.64 -6.17 3.62
C THR A 23 10.80 -7.60 3.12
N PRO A 24 10.58 -8.70 3.86
CA PRO A 24 10.66 -10.04 3.28
C PRO A 24 9.55 -10.31 2.26
N LEU A 25 8.33 -9.79 2.47
CA LEU A 25 7.22 -9.85 1.50
C LEU A 25 7.49 -9.01 0.24
N VAL A 26 8.31 -7.98 0.35
CA VAL A 26 8.44 -6.90 -0.65
C VAL A 26 9.82 -6.82 -1.31
N LYS A 27 10.88 -7.37 -0.70
CA LYS A 27 12.25 -7.35 -1.25
C LYS A 27 12.37 -8.09 -2.59
N LYS A 28 11.44 -8.99 -2.90
CA LYS A 28 11.37 -9.68 -4.21
C LYS A 28 9.94 -9.82 -4.77
N GLY A 29 8.92 -9.32 -4.08
CA GLY A 29 7.52 -9.61 -4.37
C GLY A 29 6.68 -8.38 -4.67
N VAL A 30 5.47 -8.62 -5.19
CA VAL A 30 4.42 -7.62 -5.37
C VAL A 30 3.54 -7.64 -4.13
N TYR A 31 3.38 -6.49 -3.48
CA TYR A 31 2.46 -6.34 -2.36
C TYR A 31 1.00 -6.35 -2.85
N ARG A 32 0.21 -7.30 -2.32
CA ARG A 32 -1.21 -7.53 -2.67
C ARG A 32 -2.13 -7.42 -1.45
N GLY A 33 -1.77 -6.58 -0.49
CA GLY A 33 -2.58 -6.36 0.71
C GLY A 33 -2.38 -7.39 1.83
N PRO A 34 -3.14 -7.28 2.93
CA PRO A 34 -3.15 -8.26 4.01
C PRO A 34 -3.79 -9.59 3.57
N THR A 35 -3.15 -10.71 3.87
CA THR A 35 -3.63 -12.06 3.50
C THR A 35 -3.90 -12.98 4.70
N SER A 36 -3.72 -12.50 5.93
CA SER A 36 -4.02 -13.24 7.17
C SER A 36 -5.06 -12.50 8.02
N ILE A 37 -5.81 -13.24 8.84
CA ILE A 37 -6.80 -12.72 9.80
C ILE A 37 -6.16 -11.89 10.92
N ASP A 38 -4.86 -12.08 11.18
CA ASP A 38 -4.17 -11.39 12.29
C ASP A 38 -3.87 -9.92 11.96
N PHE A 39 -3.99 -9.52 10.71
CA PHE A 39 -3.71 -8.17 10.25
C PHE A 39 -4.80 -7.18 10.67
N VAL A 40 -4.42 -6.13 11.41
CA VAL A 40 -5.34 -5.07 11.84
C VAL A 40 -4.99 -3.76 11.17
N TYR A 41 -5.96 -3.15 10.48
CA TYR A 41 -5.79 -1.82 9.91
C TYR A 41 -5.46 -0.77 10.99
N LYS A 42 -4.40 0.00 10.80
CA LYS A 42 -4.04 1.13 11.67
C LYS A 42 -4.37 2.48 11.05
N CYS A 43 -3.74 2.80 9.91
CA CYS A 43 -3.87 4.10 9.27
C CYS A 43 -3.46 4.03 7.78
N PRO A 44 -3.88 5.01 6.96
CA PRO A 44 -3.41 5.10 5.58
C PRO A 44 -1.98 5.68 5.52
N HIS A 45 -1.22 5.30 4.50
CA HIS A 45 0.15 5.77 4.29
C HIS A 45 0.34 6.32 2.86
N ALA A 46 0.92 7.50 2.73
CA ALA A 46 1.16 8.13 1.43
C ALA A 46 2.46 7.65 0.81
N VAL A 47 2.42 7.29 -0.48
CA VAL A 47 3.59 6.92 -1.28
C VAL A 47 3.59 7.65 -2.62
N SER A 48 4.73 7.65 -3.30
CA SER A 48 4.84 8.19 -4.66
C SER A 48 4.98 7.07 -5.68
N ILE A 49 4.10 7.03 -6.68
CA ILE A 49 4.27 6.12 -7.82
C ILE A 49 5.37 6.68 -8.71
N TYR A 50 6.40 5.86 -8.93
CA TYR A 50 7.55 6.13 -9.76
C TYR A 50 7.38 5.56 -11.17
N ALA A 51 6.87 4.32 -11.27
CA ALA A 51 6.58 3.66 -12.53
C ALA A 51 5.36 2.75 -12.40
N ILE A 52 4.74 2.44 -13.53
CA ILE A 52 3.69 1.42 -13.66
C ILE A 52 4.18 0.44 -14.72
N GLU A 53 4.14 -0.85 -14.41
CA GLU A 53 4.53 -1.94 -15.28
C GLU A 53 3.45 -3.02 -15.30
N VAL A 54 3.35 -3.78 -16.40
CA VAL A 54 2.50 -4.97 -16.46
C VAL A 54 3.42 -6.18 -16.45
N VAL A 55 3.30 -7.03 -15.44
CA VAL A 55 4.08 -8.26 -15.28
C VAL A 55 3.10 -9.41 -15.07
N ASP A 56 3.24 -10.48 -15.85
CA ASP A 56 2.37 -11.66 -15.74
C ASP A 56 0.86 -11.35 -15.79
N ARG A 57 0.47 -10.36 -16.60
CA ARG A 57 -0.91 -9.84 -16.74
C ARG A 57 -1.45 -9.08 -15.52
N GLU A 58 -0.60 -8.74 -14.56
CA GLU A 58 -0.95 -7.90 -13.41
C GLU A 58 -0.34 -6.51 -13.56
N THR A 59 -1.16 -5.49 -13.30
CA THR A 59 -0.73 -4.09 -13.29
C THR A 59 -0.05 -3.78 -11.95
N ILE A 60 1.23 -3.43 -11.99
CA ILE A 60 2.07 -3.20 -10.81
C ILE A 60 2.55 -1.75 -10.80
N ALA A 61 2.41 -1.09 -9.66
CA ALA A 61 3.03 0.18 -9.37
C ALA A 61 4.36 -0.02 -8.62
N LEU A 62 5.45 0.54 -9.16
CA LEU A 62 6.67 0.77 -8.41
C LEU A 62 6.51 2.05 -7.61
N VAL A 63 6.50 1.94 -6.28
CA VAL A 63 6.27 3.05 -5.36
C VAL A 63 7.50 3.34 -4.51
N LYS A 64 7.68 4.61 -4.17
CA LYS A 64 8.71 5.10 -3.23
C LYS A 64 8.07 5.41 -1.87
N SER A 65 8.59 4.79 -0.82
CA SER A 65 8.24 5.07 0.57
C SER A 65 8.83 6.40 1.06
N THR A 66 8.21 6.99 2.06
CA THR A 66 8.79 8.12 2.81
C THR A 66 9.57 7.68 4.05
N HIS A 67 9.63 6.37 4.36
CA HIS A 67 10.24 5.81 5.58
C HIS A 67 11.73 5.45 5.42
N GLY A 68 12.44 6.11 4.51
CA GLY A 68 13.87 5.86 4.27
C GLY A 68 14.14 4.61 3.42
N THR A 69 15.40 4.19 3.36
CA THR A 69 15.89 3.15 2.44
C THR A 69 15.75 1.72 2.97
N GLU A 70 15.33 1.57 4.21
CA GLU A 70 15.22 0.26 4.88
C GLU A 70 14.00 -0.54 4.42
N LEU A 71 13.01 0.12 3.81
CA LEU A 71 11.79 -0.50 3.33
C LEU A 71 11.93 -0.97 1.87
N GLY A 72 11.62 -2.24 1.60
CA GLY A 72 11.70 -2.83 0.26
C GLY A 72 13.13 -2.90 -0.29
N ASP A 73 13.28 -2.54 -1.56
CA ASP A 73 14.58 -2.38 -2.24
C ASP A 73 14.96 -0.90 -2.27
N LYS A 74 15.85 -0.47 -1.37
CA LYS A 74 16.34 0.92 -1.24
C LYS A 74 15.22 1.96 -1.07
N GLY A 75 14.16 1.63 -0.33
CA GLY A 75 12.99 2.50 -0.12
C GLY A 75 11.91 2.37 -1.19
N TYR A 76 12.12 1.51 -2.20
CA TYR A 76 11.17 1.25 -3.27
C TYR A 76 10.53 -0.12 -3.12
N PHE A 77 9.28 -0.22 -3.58
CA PHE A 77 8.58 -1.49 -3.59
C PHE A 77 7.50 -1.58 -4.65
N ARG A 78 7.08 -2.80 -4.96
CA ARG A 78 6.03 -3.10 -5.92
C ARG A 78 4.69 -3.31 -5.23
N VAL A 79 3.64 -2.71 -5.75
CA VAL A 79 2.26 -2.82 -5.26
C VAL A 79 1.35 -3.15 -6.42
N SER A 80 0.47 -4.13 -6.25
CA SER A 80 -0.55 -4.45 -7.24
C SER A 80 -1.62 -3.36 -7.31
N LEU A 81 -1.92 -2.89 -8.51
CA LEU A 81 -3.04 -1.98 -8.79
C LEU A 81 -4.36 -2.74 -9.00
N ASP A 82 -4.28 -4.03 -9.32
CA ASP A 82 -5.44 -4.88 -9.58
C ASP A 82 -6.04 -5.45 -8.29
N THR A 83 -5.31 -5.35 -7.17
CA THR A 83 -5.78 -5.84 -5.86
C THR A 83 -6.88 -4.95 -5.30
N MET A 84 -8.00 -5.58 -4.94
CA MET A 84 -9.07 -4.99 -4.14
C MET A 84 -9.05 -5.55 -2.71
N LEU A 85 -9.38 -4.70 -1.75
CA LEU A 85 -9.53 -5.00 -0.34
C LEU A 85 -10.98 -4.90 0.09
N VAL A 86 -11.41 -5.82 0.94
CA VAL A 86 -12.66 -5.74 1.70
C VAL A 86 -12.39 -6.33 3.08
N GLU A 87 -12.74 -5.59 4.13
CA GLU A 87 -12.65 -6.09 5.49
C GLU A 87 -13.96 -6.83 5.81
N VAL A 88 -13.86 -8.14 5.98
CA VAL A 88 -15.00 -8.98 6.36
C VAL A 88 -15.19 -8.87 7.87
N PRO A 89 -16.32 -8.31 8.37
CA PRO A 89 -16.57 -8.20 9.80
C PRO A 89 -16.68 -9.59 10.44
N TYR A 90 -16.12 -9.75 11.64
CA TYR A 90 -16.21 -10.97 12.43
C TYR A 90 -16.56 -10.64 13.87
N LYS A 91 -17.15 -11.60 14.59
CA LYS A 91 -17.82 -11.46 15.90
C LYS A 91 -17.31 -10.28 16.76
N GLY A 92 -18.15 -9.26 16.91
CA GLY A 92 -17.90 -8.11 17.79
C GLY A 92 -17.04 -6.98 17.19
N LYS A 93 -16.52 -7.15 15.97
CA LYS A 93 -15.81 -6.12 15.22
C LYS A 93 -16.57 -5.73 13.95
N ASN A 94 -16.80 -4.44 13.81
CA ASN A 94 -17.27 -3.84 12.57
C ASN A 94 -16.08 -3.60 11.64
N ALA A 95 -16.29 -3.77 10.34
CA ALA A 95 -15.33 -3.36 9.33
C ALA A 95 -15.06 -1.85 9.45
N HIS A 96 -13.81 -1.44 9.24
CA HIS A 96 -13.47 -0.04 9.13
C HIS A 96 -14.17 0.55 7.90
N ARG A 97 -14.72 1.77 8.04
CA ARG A 97 -15.59 2.40 7.02
C ARG A 97 -14.97 2.41 5.61
N ASP A 98 -13.65 2.60 5.53
CA ASP A 98 -12.91 2.71 4.26
C ASP A 98 -12.73 1.34 3.56
N PHE A 99 -13.02 0.23 4.24
CA PHE A 99 -12.93 -1.16 3.73
C PHE A 99 -14.22 -1.95 3.89
N ALA A 100 -15.33 -1.29 4.26
CA ALA A 100 -16.64 -1.93 4.37
C ALA A 100 -17.21 -2.34 2.99
N GLN A 101 -16.67 -1.78 1.91
CA GLN A 101 -16.96 -2.16 0.53
C GLN A 101 -15.64 -2.45 -0.20
N PRO A 102 -15.65 -3.29 -1.25
CA PRO A 102 -14.47 -3.53 -2.06
C PRO A 102 -13.84 -2.22 -2.55
N CYS A 103 -12.57 -2.00 -2.23
CA CYS A 103 -11.84 -0.79 -2.62
C CYS A 103 -10.42 -1.14 -3.10
N SER A 104 -9.86 -0.34 -4.00
CA SER A 104 -8.50 -0.57 -4.51
C SER A 104 -7.45 -0.36 -3.42
N LEU A 105 -6.40 -1.19 -3.42
CA LEU A 105 -5.28 -1.12 -2.47
C LEU A 105 -4.54 0.23 -2.51
N LEU A 106 -4.36 0.78 -3.72
CA LEU A 106 -3.94 2.16 -3.93
C LEU A 106 -5.15 3.02 -4.26
N SER A 107 -5.35 4.09 -3.49
CA SER A 107 -6.47 4.98 -3.67
C SER A 107 -6.11 6.44 -3.40
N ARG A 108 -7.09 7.33 -3.62
CA ARG A 108 -6.99 8.79 -3.36
C ARG A 108 -5.79 9.42 -4.06
N PHE A 109 -5.67 9.19 -5.37
CA PHE A 109 -4.57 9.71 -6.19
C PHE A 109 -4.59 11.25 -6.24
N CYS A 110 -3.45 11.85 -5.93
CA CYS A 110 -3.21 13.28 -6.05
C CYS A 110 -2.24 13.57 -7.21
N PHE A 111 -2.70 14.43 -8.11
CA PHE A 111 -1.95 14.87 -9.29
C PHE A 111 -1.55 16.33 -9.10
N PRO A 112 -0.32 16.62 -8.68
CA PRO A 112 0.14 17.99 -8.66
C PRO A 112 0.16 18.52 -10.10
N LYS A 113 -0.65 19.53 -10.38
CA LYS A 113 -0.55 20.29 -11.62
C LYS A 113 0.65 21.21 -11.47
N LEU A 114 1.64 21.07 -12.35
CA LEU A 114 2.69 22.08 -12.45
C LEU A 114 2.06 23.36 -13.02
N PRO A 115 2.44 24.55 -12.53
CA PRO A 115 2.05 25.78 -13.19
C PRO A 115 2.54 25.74 -14.65
N PRO A 116 1.85 26.41 -15.59
CA PRO A 116 2.36 26.58 -16.94
C PRO A 116 3.79 27.13 -16.86
N ARG A 117 4.71 26.59 -17.66
CA ARG A 117 6.00 27.28 -17.84
C ARG A 117 5.68 28.63 -18.45
N GLU A 118 6.00 29.70 -17.75
CA GLU A 118 6.15 31.01 -18.39
C GLU A 118 7.26 30.85 -19.44
N VAL A 119 6.89 31.04 -20.70
CA VAL A 119 7.80 31.02 -21.86
C VAL A 119 8.22 32.45 -22.15
#